data_AF-A0A5S5MC53-F1
#
_entry.id   AF-A0A5S5MC53-F1
#
_cell.length_a   1.000
_cell.length_b   1.000
_cell.length_c   1.000
_cell.angle_alpha   90.00
_cell.angle_beta   90.00
_cell.angle_gamma   90.00
#
_symmetry.space_group_name_H-M   'P 1'
#
loop_
_entity.id
_entity.type
_entity.pdbx_description
1 polymer ?
#
loop_
_entity_poly.entity_id
_entity_poly.type
_entity_poly.pdbx_seq_one_letter_code
_entity_poly.pdbx_strand_id
1 'polypeptide(L)'
;AGADVAKTVEDLKAKAEAAITSKVSYNKIGGKTIMDLYEAPFWKDILFGCINCGTCTYACPTCWCFDIQDEVKGTEGVRVRNWDSCMTALFTHHASGHNPREHEWERTRQRFMHKLKYFLDKYDAGLMCVGCGRCVEQCPANIDIRTVCNTMND
;
A
#
# COMPACT_ATOMS: atom_id res chain seq x y z
N ALA A 1 8.10 -11.13 -35.59
CA ALA A 1 6.64 -10.96 -35.46
C ALA A 1 6.22 -9.81 -36.36
N GLY A 2 5.26 -10.02 -37.27
CA GLY A 2 4.95 -9.07 -38.36
C GLY A 2 4.23 -7.80 -37.89
N ALA A 3 4.34 -6.73 -38.68
CA ALA A 3 3.78 -5.40 -38.40
C ALA A 3 2.27 -5.39 -38.05
N ASP A 4 1.52 -6.40 -38.52
CA ASP A 4 0.09 -6.57 -38.24
C ASP A 4 -0.20 -6.89 -36.76
N VAL A 5 0.69 -7.66 -36.11
CA VAL A 5 0.57 -7.97 -34.68
C VAL A 5 0.83 -6.72 -33.83
N ALA A 6 1.80 -5.89 -34.22
CA ALA A 6 2.10 -4.64 -33.52
C ALA A 6 0.90 -3.66 -33.56
N LYS A 7 0.27 -3.52 -34.73
CA LYS A 7 -0.92 -2.68 -34.88
C LYS A 7 -2.09 -3.20 -34.03
N THR A 8 -2.32 -4.50 -34.05
CA THR A 8 -3.37 -5.14 -33.23
C THR A 8 -3.14 -4.91 -31.73
N VAL A 9 -1.89 -4.99 -31.27
CA VAL A 9 -1.54 -4.72 -29.86
C VAL A 9 -1.84 -3.27 -29.47
N GLU A 10 -1.47 -2.30 -30.31
CA GLU A 10 -1.75 -0.88 -30.03
C GLU A 10 -3.25 -0.57 -30.04
N ASP A 11 -4.02 -1.13 -30.98
CA ASP A 11 -5.48 -0.95 -31.04
C ASP A 11 -6.17 -1.53 -29.79
N LEU A 12 -5.74 -2.71 -29.33
CA LEU A 12 -6.25 -3.33 -28.10
C LEU A 12 -5.87 -2.52 -26.86
N LYS A 13 -4.64 -2.00 -26.79
CA LYS A 13 -4.18 -1.13 -25.70
C LYS A 13 -5.01 0.15 -25.63
N ALA A 14 -5.18 0.85 -26.76
CA ALA A 14 -5.98 2.08 -26.81
C ALA A 14 -7.44 1.84 -26.39
N LYS A 15 -8.05 0.73 -26.83
CA LYS A 15 -9.39 0.33 -26.41
C LYS A 15 -9.47 0.03 -24.91
N ALA A 16 -8.47 -0.65 -24.36
CA ALA A 16 -8.41 -0.95 -22.93
C ALA A 16 -8.24 0.33 -22.10
N GLU A 17 -7.33 1.23 -22.49
CA GLU A 17 -7.12 2.52 -21.82
C GLU A 17 -8.39 3.40 -21.86
N ALA A 18 -9.10 3.43 -23.00
CA ALA A 18 -10.36 4.16 -23.13
C ALA A 18 -11.50 3.58 -22.27
N ALA A 19 -11.46 2.29 -21.92
CA ALA A 19 -12.43 1.65 -21.04
C ALA A 19 -12.21 1.96 -19.55
N ILE A 20 -11.06 2.53 -19.17
CA ILE A 20 -10.76 2.89 -17.77
C ILE A 20 -11.55 4.15 -17.40
N THR A 21 -12.63 3.97 -16.66
CA THR A 21 -13.50 5.07 -16.20
C THR A 21 -13.03 5.70 -14.88
N SER A 22 -12.36 4.94 -14.02
CA SER A 22 -11.88 5.44 -12.73
C SER A 22 -10.58 6.21 -12.89
N LYS A 23 -10.58 7.48 -12.48
CA LYS A 23 -9.39 8.33 -12.40
C LYS A 23 -9.18 8.76 -10.96
N VAL A 24 -7.93 8.72 -10.49
CA VAL A 24 -7.54 9.20 -9.17
C VAL A 24 -6.47 10.27 -9.38
N SER A 25 -6.74 11.49 -8.91
CA SER A 25 -5.75 12.56 -8.94
C SER A 25 -4.87 12.51 -7.70
N TYR A 26 -3.57 12.75 -7.88
CA TYR A 26 -2.57 12.80 -6.79
C TYR A 26 -1.60 13.98 -6.94
N ASN A 27 -1.93 14.92 -7.83
CA ASN A 27 -1.07 16.03 -8.23
C ASN A 27 -0.67 16.97 -7.07
N LYS A 28 -1.46 17.04 -6.00
CA LYS A 28 -1.16 17.87 -4.83
C LYS A 28 -0.38 17.11 -3.74
N ILE A 29 -0.41 15.77 -3.74
CA ILE A 29 0.27 14.96 -2.71
C ILE A 29 1.79 15.19 -2.71
N GLY A 30 2.40 15.34 -3.89
CA GLY A 30 3.82 15.64 -4.02
C GLY A 30 4.24 16.94 -3.34
N GLY A 31 3.38 17.96 -3.38
CA GLY A 31 3.65 19.29 -2.80
C GLY A 31 3.42 19.40 -1.29
N LYS A 32 2.74 18.43 -0.66
CA LYS A 32 2.52 18.42 0.80
C LYS A 32 3.75 17.87 1.51
N THR A 33 4.07 18.35 2.72
CA THR A 33 5.16 17.73 3.48
C THR A 33 4.74 16.35 4.00
N ILE A 34 5.72 15.52 4.36
CA ILE A 34 5.45 14.23 5.01
C ILE A 34 4.68 14.45 6.32
N MET A 35 5.05 15.45 7.11
CA MET A 35 4.45 15.69 8.43
C MET A 35 3.02 16.20 8.34
N ASP A 36 2.71 17.09 7.38
CA ASP A 36 1.34 17.57 7.17
C ASP A 36 0.37 16.42 6.91
N LEU A 37 0.81 15.42 6.13
CA LEU A 37 0.02 14.23 5.87
C LEU A 37 0.07 13.26 7.05
N TYR A 38 1.21 13.07 7.71
CA TYR A 38 1.36 12.10 8.81
C TYR A 38 0.50 12.44 10.03
N GLU A 39 0.43 13.74 10.37
CA GLU A 39 -0.30 14.28 11.52
C GLU A 39 -1.75 14.65 11.19
N ALA A 40 -2.17 14.48 9.93
CA ALA A 40 -3.50 14.87 9.49
C ALA A 40 -4.61 14.19 10.31
N PRO A 41 -5.61 14.95 10.79
CA PRO A 41 -6.63 14.41 11.70
C PRO A 41 -7.56 13.40 11.02
N PHE A 42 -7.72 13.47 9.69
CA PHE A 42 -8.63 12.61 8.93
C PHE A 42 -8.29 11.12 9.03
N TRP A 43 -7.07 10.74 9.44
CA TRP A 43 -6.67 9.34 9.54
C TRP A 43 -7.56 8.54 10.48
N LYS A 44 -7.94 9.14 11.61
CA LYS A 44 -8.78 8.45 12.60
C LYS A 44 -10.18 8.20 12.04
N ASP A 45 -10.72 9.16 11.30
CA ASP A 45 -12.06 9.08 10.73
C ASP A 45 -12.10 8.11 9.54
N ILE A 46 -11.18 8.27 8.58
CA ILE A 46 -11.17 7.45 7.36
C ILE A 46 -10.78 6.00 7.62
N LEU A 47 -10.04 5.73 8.70
CA LEU A 47 -9.60 4.38 9.08
C LEU A 47 -10.38 3.80 10.25
N PHE A 48 -11.42 4.48 10.75
CA PHE A 48 -12.22 4.02 11.90
C PHE A 48 -12.75 2.59 11.73
N GLY A 49 -13.23 2.26 10.52
CA GLY A 49 -13.76 0.92 10.22
C GLY A 49 -12.68 -0.16 10.03
N CYS A 50 -11.39 0.19 10.01
CA CYS A 50 -10.33 -0.75 9.72
C CYS A 50 -10.13 -1.75 10.88
N ILE A 51 -10.43 -3.02 10.63
CA ILE A 51 -10.19 -4.11 11.57
C ILE A 51 -8.77 -4.71 11.49
N ASN A 52 -7.84 -4.02 10.80
CA ASN A 52 -6.43 -4.41 10.68
C ASN A 52 -6.18 -5.85 10.15
N CYS A 53 -7.10 -6.42 9.36
CA CYS A 53 -7.02 -7.81 8.87
C CYS A 53 -5.84 -8.13 7.93
N GLY A 54 -5.15 -7.13 7.38
CA GLY A 54 -3.97 -7.33 6.52
C GLY A 54 -4.25 -7.88 5.10
N THR A 55 -5.49 -8.29 4.75
CA THR A 55 -5.82 -8.81 3.41
C THR A 55 -5.37 -7.87 2.29
N CYS A 56 -5.54 -6.58 2.50
CA CYS A 56 -5.20 -5.57 1.53
C CYS A 56 -3.68 -5.46 1.29
N THR A 57 -2.80 -5.84 2.22
CA THR A 57 -1.33 -5.90 1.99
C THR A 57 -0.96 -7.18 1.28
N TYR A 58 -1.62 -8.29 1.64
CA TYR A 58 -1.38 -9.60 1.03
C TYR A 58 -1.80 -9.65 -0.45
N ALA A 59 -2.94 -9.05 -0.79
CA ALA A 59 -3.46 -9.04 -2.17
C ALA A 59 -2.79 -7.99 -3.08
N CYS A 60 -1.94 -7.11 -2.54
CA CYS A 60 -1.38 -6.00 -3.30
C CYS A 60 -0.08 -6.40 -4.01
N PRO A 61 0.00 -6.27 -5.36
CA PRO A 61 1.18 -6.71 -6.11
C PRO A 61 2.42 -5.84 -5.89
N THR A 62 2.27 -4.65 -5.28
CA THR A 62 3.38 -3.75 -4.97
C THR A 62 3.76 -3.74 -3.48
N CYS A 63 3.18 -4.63 -2.68
CA CYS A 63 3.61 -4.84 -1.30
C CYS A 63 4.75 -5.85 -1.23
N TRP A 64 5.76 -5.56 -0.42
CA TRP A 64 6.97 -6.39 -0.27
C TRP A 64 7.45 -6.50 1.19
N CYS A 65 6.57 -6.25 2.15
CA CYS A 65 6.90 -6.41 3.56
C CYS A 65 7.22 -7.88 3.84
N PHE A 66 8.31 -8.12 4.55
CA PHE A 66 8.75 -9.45 4.92
C PHE A 66 9.31 -9.42 6.33
N ASP A 67 9.32 -10.58 6.95
CA ASP A 67 9.95 -10.84 8.23
C ASP A 67 11.04 -11.90 8.07
N ILE A 68 11.99 -11.92 9.00
CA ILE A 68 13.06 -12.91 9.06
C ILE A 68 12.91 -13.66 10.39
N GLN A 69 12.66 -14.96 10.30
CA GLN A 69 12.52 -15.84 11.45
C GLN A 69 13.67 -16.84 11.48
N ASP A 70 14.20 -17.08 12.67
CA ASP A 70 15.17 -18.13 12.94
C ASP A 70 14.44 -19.30 13.61
N GLU A 71 14.31 -20.42 12.90
CA GLU A 71 13.71 -21.66 13.42
C GLU A 71 14.83 -22.59 13.89
N VAL A 72 14.77 -23.03 15.15
CA VAL A 72 15.80 -23.85 15.79
C VAL A 72 15.23 -25.21 16.18
N LYS A 73 15.93 -26.29 15.82
CA LYS A 73 15.65 -27.66 16.25
C LYS A 73 16.92 -28.28 16.82
N GLY A 74 16.99 -28.38 18.15
CA GLY A 74 18.19 -28.89 18.83
C GLY A 74 19.38 -27.96 18.60
N THR A 75 20.46 -28.48 18.01
CA THR A 75 21.67 -27.72 17.66
C THR A 75 21.68 -27.21 16.21
N GLU A 76 20.62 -27.45 15.45
CA GLU A 76 20.47 -27.01 14.06
C GLU A 76 19.47 -25.85 13.99
N GLY A 77 19.68 -24.92 13.06
CA GLY A 77 18.76 -23.82 12.82
C GLY A 77 18.74 -23.40 11.36
N VAL A 78 17.60 -22.84 10.94
CA VAL A 78 17.41 -22.27 9.61
C VAL A 78 16.87 -20.85 9.75
N ARG A 79 17.40 -19.95 8.92
CA ARG A 79 16.89 -18.59 8.77
C ARG A 79 15.97 -18.53 7.57
N VAL A 80 14.70 -18.23 7.78
CA VAL A 80 13.68 -18.15 6.73
C VAL A 80 13.19 -16.72 6.55
N ARG A 81 12.91 -16.34 5.30
CA ARG A 81 12.22 -15.09 4.97
C ARG A 81 10.75 -15.41 4.74
N ASN A 82 9.89 -14.81 5.56
CA ASN A 82 8.44 -15.00 5.48
C ASN A 82 7.77 -13.71 4.98
N TRP A 83 6.65 -13.85 4.29
CA TRP A 83 5.81 -12.70 3.97
C TRP A 83 5.20 -12.13 5.26
N ASP A 84 5.24 -10.81 5.42
CA ASP A 84 4.62 -10.13 6.55
C ASP A 84 3.94 -8.83 6.07
N SER A 85 3.34 -8.09 6.99
CA SER A 85 2.61 -6.85 6.72
C SER A 85 3.10 -5.74 7.62
N CYS A 86 3.33 -4.56 7.03
CA CYS A 86 3.54 -3.34 7.80
C CYS A 86 2.34 -2.92 8.65
N MET A 87 1.19 -3.57 8.49
CA MET A 87 -0.01 -3.36 9.28
C MET A 87 -0.03 -4.19 10.58
N THR A 88 0.79 -5.25 10.69
CA THR A 88 0.86 -6.12 11.87
C THR A 88 1.52 -5.40 13.05
N ALA A 89 1.04 -5.62 14.28
CA ALA A 89 1.63 -5.01 15.48
C ALA A 89 3.09 -5.44 15.70
N LEU A 90 3.43 -6.70 15.41
CA LEU A 90 4.78 -7.24 15.60
C LEU A 90 5.81 -6.64 14.64
N PHE A 91 5.40 -6.23 13.43
CA PHE A 91 6.31 -5.68 12.40
C PHE A 91 7.12 -4.48 12.89
N THR A 92 6.61 -3.76 13.88
CA THR A 92 7.19 -2.51 14.39
C THR A 92 7.54 -2.59 15.86
N HIS A 93 7.35 -3.76 16.47
CA HIS A 93 7.63 -3.94 17.87
C HIS A 93 9.14 -4.03 18.09
N HIS A 94 9.71 -3.03 18.76
CA HIS A 94 11.15 -2.99 19.03
C HIS A 94 11.52 -3.93 20.17
N ALA A 95 12.79 -4.36 20.22
CA ALA A 95 13.33 -5.18 21.31
C ALA A 95 13.26 -4.49 22.69
N SER A 96 13.11 -3.16 22.74
CA SER A 96 12.88 -2.41 23.98
C SER A 96 11.47 -2.58 24.55
N GLY A 97 10.56 -3.26 23.84
CA GLY A 97 9.13 -3.35 24.17
C GLY A 97 8.31 -2.16 23.69
N HIS A 98 8.93 -1.14 23.11
CA HIS A 98 8.21 -0.01 22.53
C HIS A 98 7.69 -0.34 21.12
N ASN A 99 6.45 0.06 20.84
CA ASN A 99 5.88 0.00 19.49
C ASN A 99 5.57 1.43 19.01
N PRO A 100 6.27 1.96 18.00
CA PRO A 100 6.06 3.32 17.49
C PRO A 100 4.76 3.47 16.68
N ARG A 101 4.03 2.37 16.44
CA ARG A 101 2.71 2.36 15.80
C ARG A 101 1.78 1.47 16.63
N GLU A 102 1.48 1.93 17.84
CA GLU A 102 0.70 1.21 18.84
C GLU A 102 -0.76 1.05 18.41
N HIS A 103 -1.32 2.04 17.73
CA HIS A 103 -2.71 1.99 17.28
C HIS A 103 -2.85 1.44 15.85
N GLU A 104 -3.95 0.73 15.59
CA GLU A 104 -4.28 0.13 14.30
C GLU A 104 -4.36 1.15 13.17
N TRP A 105 -4.87 2.36 13.44
CA TRP A 105 -4.94 3.43 12.45
C TRP A 105 -3.55 3.95 12.07
N GLU A 106 -2.56 3.91 12.97
CA GLU A 106 -1.18 4.32 12.67
C GLU A 106 -0.48 3.33 11.75
N ARG A 107 -0.69 2.04 12.00
CA ARG A 107 -0.20 0.94 11.15
C ARG A 107 -0.87 0.97 9.77
N THR A 108 -2.14 1.30 9.72
CA THR A 108 -2.89 1.41 8.46
C THR A 108 -2.52 2.69 7.70
N ARG A 109 -2.28 3.81 8.39
CA ARG A 109 -1.67 5.03 7.80
C ARG A 109 -0.33 4.71 7.15
N GLN A 110 0.53 3.92 7.80
CA GLN A 110 1.83 3.54 7.24
C GLN A 110 1.71 2.89 5.84
N ARG A 111 0.72 2.02 5.65
CA ARG A 111 0.42 1.43 4.33
C ARG A 111 0.11 2.49 3.29
N PHE A 112 -0.81 3.42 3.59
CA PHE A 112 -1.23 4.44 2.62
C PHE A 112 -0.14 5.49 2.37
N MET A 113 0.53 5.96 3.41
CA MET A 113 1.68 6.86 3.29
C MET A 113 2.79 6.24 2.47
N HIS A 114 3.12 4.95 2.67
CA HIS A 114 4.12 4.27 1.85
C HIS A 114 3.74 4.23 0.37
N LYS A 115 2.46 3.97 0.08
CA LYS A 115 1.99 3.85 -1.30
C LYS A 115 1.84 5.18 -2.02
N LEU A 116 1.39 6.21 -1.30
CA LEU A 116 0.90 7.45 -1.88
C LEU A 116 1.86 8.63 -1.68
N LYS A 117 2.69 8.61 -0.62
CA LYS A 117 3.59 9.72 -0.27
C LYS A 117 5.07 9.33 -0.27
N TYR A 118 5.48 8.37 0.56
CA TYR A 118 6.90 8.04 0.73
C TYR A 118 7.55 7.54 -0.57
N PHE A 119 6.83 6.70 -1.32
CA PHE A 119 7.36 6.22 -2.61
C PHE A 119 7.44 7.35 -3.65
N LEU A 120 6.41 8.21 -3.71
CA LEU A 120 6.37 9.36 -4.59
C LEU A 120 7.58 10.28 -4.34
N ASP A 121 7.81 10.65 -3.08
CA ASP A 121 8.92 11.52 -2.68
C ASP A 121 10.30 10.90 -2.92
N LYS A 122 10.41 9.56 -2.77
CA LYS A 122 11.69 8.87 -2.86
C LYS A 122 12.13 8.60 -4.29
N TYR A 123 11.21 8.32 -5.20
CA TYR A 123 11.55 7.76 -6.51
C TYR A 123 11.15 8.64 -7.69
N ASP A 124 10.38 9.72 -7.49
CA ASP A 124 9.88 10.62 -8.56
C ASP A 124 9.26 9.87 -9.76
N ALA A 125 8.70 8.68 -9.49
CA ALA A 125 8.18 7.73 -10.47
C ALA A 125 6.66 7.55 -10.33
N GLY A 126 5.98 8.58 -9.81
CA GLY A 126 4.58 8.53 -9.45
C GLY A 126 4.31 7.73 -8.17
N LEU A 127 3.11 7.17 -8.05
CA LEU A 127 2.68 6.41 -6.88
C LEU A 127 3.15 4.95 -6.96
N MET A 128 3.34 4.31 -5.80
CA MET A 128 3.53 2.85 -5.76
C MET A 128 2.24 2.09 -6.09
N CYS A 129 1.08 2.74 -5.95
CA CYS A 129 -0.21 2.15 -6.27
C CYS A 129 -0.42 2.10 -7.79
N VAL A 130 -0.57 0.89 -8.35
CA VAL A 130 -0.81 0.67 -9.78
C VAL A 130 -2.30 0.64 -10.16
N GLY A 131 -3.20 0.96 -9.23
CA GLY A 131 -4.65 1.01 -9.51
C GLY A 131 -5.35 -0.34 -9.71
N CYS A 132 -4.73 -1.47 -9.33
CA CYS A 132 -5.28 -2.81 -9.57
C CYS A 132 -6.59 -3.16 -8.83
N GLY A 133 -7.06 -2.35 -7.89
CA GLY A 133 -8.35 -2.54 -7.20
C GLY A 133 -8.45 -3.68 -6.18
N ARG A 134 -7.54 -4.67 -6.20
CA ARG A 134 -7.59 -5.87 -5.32
C ARG A 134 -7.74 -5.56 -3.83
N CYS A 135 -7.09 -4.49 -3.36
CA CYS A 135 -7.20 -4.09 -1.97
C CYS A 135 -8.57 -3.56 -1.55
N VAL A 136 -9.35 -3.02 -2.50
CA VAL A 136 -10.71 -2.54 -2.28
C VAL A 136 -11.68 -3.71 -2.34
N GLU A 137 -11.56 -4.55 -3.38
CA GLU A 137 -12.39 -5.75 -3.57
C GLU A 137 -12.36 -6.70 -2.37
N GLN A 138 -11.18 -6.87 -1.77
CA GLN A 138 -10.96 -7.84 -0.69
C GLN A 138 -11.10 -7.23 0.71
N CYS A 139 -11.47 -5.95 0.84
CA CYS A 139 -11.56 -5.29 2.15
C CYS A 139 -12.90 -5.60 2.83
N PRO A 140 -12.93 -6.33 3.97
CA PRO A 140 -14.19 -6.61 4.67
C PRO A 140 -14.82 -5.36 5.30
N ALA A 141 -14.06 -4.27 5.43
CA ALA A 141 -14.49 -2.99 6.00
C ALA A 141 -14.75 -1.91 4.95
N ASN A 142 -14.73 -2.25 3.65
CA ASN A 142 -14.96 -1.31 2.54
C ASN A 142 -14.05 -0.06 2.56
N ILE A 143 -12.81 -0.18 3.05
CA ILE A 143 -11.82 0.90 2.98
C ILE A 143 -11.34 1.03 1.54
N ASP A 144 -11.64 2.18 0.93
CA ASP A 144 -11.28 2.49 -0.44
C ASP A 144 -10.04 3.39 -0.51
N ILE A 145 -8.96 2.87 -1.11
CA ILE A 145 -7.72 3.63 -1.31
C ILE A 145 -7.92 4.87 -2.19
N ARG A 146 -8.93 4.90 -3.05
CA ARG A 146 -9.27 6.07 -3.87
C ARG A 146 -9.77 7.21 -3.00
N THR A 147 -10.64 6.91 -2.02
CA THR A 147 -11.11 7.86 -1.02
C THR A 147 -9.94 8.39 -0.21
N VAL A 148 -9.05 7.50 0.27
CA VAL A 148 -7.83 7.91 1.00
C VAL A 148 -6.93 8.81 0.16
N CYS A 149 -6.71 8.45 -1.11
CA CYS A 149 -5.90 9.25 -2.02
C CYS A 149 -6.51 10.63 -2.25
N ASN A 150 -7.83 10.72 -2.46
CA ASN A 150 -8.51 12.00 -2.61
C ASN A 150 -8.37 12.86 -1.35
N THR A 151 -8.61 12.29 -0.16
CA THR A 151 -8.46 13.01 1.11
C THR A 151 -7.03 13.47 1.36
N MET A 152 -6.02 12.67 0.99
CA MET A 152 -4.61 13.10 1.04
C MET A 152 -4.31 14.19 0.01
N ASN A 153 -5.01 14.18 -1.12
CA ASN A 153 -4.81 15.12 -2.22
C ASN A 153 -5.58 16.43 -2.04
N ASP A 154 -6.55 16.52 -1.13
CA ASP A 154 -7.33 17.75 -0.90
C ASP A 154 -6.46 18.91 -0.38
#